data_AF-A0A819N7S4-F1
#
_entry.id   AF-A0A819N7S4-F1
#
_cell.length_a   1.000
_cell.length_b   1.000
_cell.length_c   1.000
_cell.angle_alpha   90.00
_cell.angle_beta   90.00
_cell.angle_gamma   90.00
#
_symmetry.space_group_name_H-M   'P 1'
#
loop_
_entity.id
_entity.type
_entity.pdbx_description
1 polymer ?
#
loop_
_entity_poly.entity_id
_entity_poly.type
_entity_poly.pdbx_seq_one_letter_code
_entity_poly.pdbx_strand_id
1 'polypeptide(L)'
;MSKNTRSSLDLHATPISELQYKSSRQQMKDELQLEQIIHDKFTRHSDNGDAEKWLSQTVTQFKQYELSTSDQLQALPYLLEDIAYLWYVEHMDLITSFESFNKLFLQQFSSTSSTVRSNTPTETVMPSVVASSSLLTSH
;
A
#
# COMPACT_ATOMS: atom_id res chain seq x y z
N MET A 1 38.68 -13.02 -52.69
CA MET A 1 37.54 -13.72 -52.06
C MET A 1 37.86 -13.90 -50.58
N SER A 2 37.01 -13.30 -49.76
CA SER A 2 36.71 -13.44 -48.33
C SER A 2 37.81 -13.80 -47.32
N LYS A 3 38.15 -12.81 -46.49
CA LYS A 3 38.74 -12.95 -45.15
C LYS A 3 37.66 -13.51 -44.22
N ASN A 4 37.92 -14.64 -43.57
CA ASN A 4 37.01 -15.22 -42.57
C ASN A 4 37.61 -15.00 -41.17
N THR A 5 37.31 -13.83 -40.58
CA THR A 5 37.64 -13.52 -39.19
C THR A 5 36.52 -14.07 -38.32
N ARG A 6 36.77 -15.20 -37.67
CA ARG A 6 35.83 -15.81 -36.71
C ARG A 6 35.99 -15.07 -35.39
N SER A 7 35.12 -14.07 -35.16
CA SER A 7 35.02 -13.39 -33.86
C SER A 7 34.64 -14.41 -32.78
N SER A 8 35.58 -14.63 -31.85
CA SER A 8 35.33 -15.33 -30.59
C SER A 8 34.53 -14.38 -29.69
N LEU A 9 33.24 -14.63 -29.54
CA LEU A 9 32.45 -14.03 -28.46
C LEU A 9 32.81 -14.80 -27.18
N ASP A 10 33.82 -14.31 -26.48
CA ASP A 10 34.04 -14.67 -25.08
C ASP A 10 32.89 -14.07 -24.26
N LEU A 11 31.90 -14.91 -23.95
CA LEU A 11 30.96 -14.68 -22.87
C LEU A 11 31.74 -14.78 -21.55
N HIS A 12 32.39 -13.69 -21.16
CA HIS A 12 32.89 -13.51 -19.80
C HIS A 12 31.69 -13.39 -18.85
N ALA A 13 31.13 -14.52 -18.44
CA ALA A 13 30.30 -14.58 -17.25
C ALA A 13 31.22 -14.28 -16.05
N THR A 14 31.16 -13.04 -15.55
CA THR A 14 31.89 -12.62 -14.36
C THR A 14 31.53 -13.55 -13.21
N PRO A 15 32.51 -14.22 -12.55
CA PRO A 15 32.20 -15.02 -11.39
C PRO A 15 31.67 -14.08 -10.31
N ILE A 16 30.41 -14.28 -9.92
CA ILE A 16 29.80 -13.57 -8.80
C ILE A 16 30.67 -13.89 -7.58
N SER A 17 31.33 -12.87 -7.02
CA SER A 17 32.24 -13.03 -5.88
C SER A 17 31.51 -13.73 -4.73
N GLU A 18 32.15 -14.70 -4.08
CA GLU A 18 31.56 -15.48 -2.97
C GLU A 18 30.99 -14.59 -1.83
N LEU A 19 31.55 -13.40 -1.66
CA LEU A 19 31.07 -12.37 -0.74
C LEU A 19 29.70 -11.79 -1.15
N GLN A 20 29.50 -11.53 -2.44
CA GLN A 20 28.22 -11.05 -2.97
C GLN A 20 27.13 -12.11 -2.77
N TYR A 21 27.48 -13.39 -2.97
CA TYR A 21 26.57 -14.50 -2.74
C TYR A 21 26.15 -14.66 -1.28
N LYS A 22 27.10 -14.57 -0.34
CA LYS A 22 26.82 -14.63 1.10
C LYS A 22 25.95 -13.46 1.55
N SER A 23 26.22 -12.26 1.03
CA SER A 23 25.43 -11.06 1.32
C SER A 23 23.99 -11.20 0.82
N SER A 24 23.78 -11.66 -0.42
CA SER A 24 22.43 -11.90 -0.95
C SER A 24 21.67 -12.97 -0.17
N ARG A 25 22.35 -14.04 0.26
CA ARG A 25 21.72 -15.07 1.11
C ARG A 25 21.33 -14.55 2.48
N GLN A 26 22.09 -13.63 3.06
CA GLN A 26 21.74 -13.05 4.35
C GLN A 26 20.53 -12.13 4.21
N GLN A 27 20.52 -11.25 3.20
CA GLN A 27 19.38 -10.37 2.92
C GLN A 27 18.07 -11.13 2.71
N MET A 28 18.09 -12.23 1.94
CA MET A 28 16.89 -13.07 1.77
C MET A 28 16.41 -13.70 3.08
N LYS A 29 17.32 -14.07 3.99
CA LYS A 29 16.93 -14.60 5.30
C LYS A 29 16.28 -13.51 6.15
N ASP A 30 16.86 -12.32 6.16
CA ASP A 30 16.37 -11.19 6.94
C ASP A 30 14.98 -10.76 6.44
N GLU A 31 14.76 -10.77 5.12
CA GLU A 31 13.47 -10.50 4.49
C GLU A 31 12.41 -11.56 4.85
N LEU A 32 12.76 -12.84 4.77
CA LEU A 32 11.85 -13.93 5.18
C LEU A 32 11.52 -13.89 6.68
N GLN A 33 12.48 -13.49 7.53
CA GLN A 33 12.23 -13.31 8.96
C GLN A 33 11.28 -12.14 9.21
N LEU A 34 11.45 -11.02 8.51
CA LEU A 34 10.56 -9.88 8.60
C LEU A 34 9.14 -10.25 8.18
N GLU A 35 8.97 -10.87 7.00
CA GLU A 35 7.67 -11.34 6.51
C GLU A 35 6.98 -12.25 7.54
N GLN A 36 7.72 -13.21 8.12
CA GLN A 36 7.17 -14.13 9.11
C GLN A 36 6.73 -13.43 10.40
N ILE A 37 7.53 -12.48 10.90
CA ILE A 37 7.14 -11.68 12.08
C ILE A 37 5.88 -10.87 11.77
N ILE A 38 5.80 -10.24 10.60
CA ILE A 38 4.63 -9.46 10.19
C ILE A 38 3.40 -10.36 10.12
N HIS A 39 3.47 -11.50 9.43
CA HIS A 39 2.34 -12.41 9.31
C HIS A 39 1.87 -12.94 10.66
N ASP A 40 2.79 -13.31 11.56
CA ASP A 40 2.43 -13.94 12.83
C ASP A 40 1.88 -12.95 13.86
N LYS A 41 2.33 -11.68 13.80
CA LYS A 41 2.15 -10.73 14.91
C LYS A 41 1.33 -9.49 14.58
N PHE A 42 1.19 -9.15 13.30
CA PHE A 42 0.54 -7.93 12.87
C PHE A 42 -0.82 -8.22 12.25
N THR A 43 -1.77 -7.33 12.52
CA THR A 43 -3.06 -7.33 11.82
C THR A 43 -2.88 -6.59 10.50
N ARG A 44 -3.27 -7.19 9.39
CA ARG A 44 -3.28 -6.51 8.08
C ARG A 44 -4.45 -5.54 7.95
N HIS A 45 -4.28 -4.53 7.10
CA HIS A 45 -5.31 -3.53 6.84
C HIS A 45 -5.77 -3.56 5.38
N SER A 46 -7.09 -3.63 5.20
CA SER A 46 -7.82 -3.48 3.93
C SER A 46 -8.41 -2.07 3.81
N ASP A 47 -9.61 -1.87 3.27
CA ASP A 47 -10.27 -0.57 3.16
C ASP A 47 -11.37 -0.33 4.21
N ASN A 48 -11.83 -1.39 4.91
CA ASN A 48 -13.02 -1.34 5.77
C ASN A 48 -12.71 -1.18 7.27
N GLY A 49 -11.48 -0.79 7.61
CA GLY A 49 -11.00 -0.63 8.98
C GLY A 49 -10.90 0.83 9.44
N ASP A 50 -10.78 1.02 10.74
CA ASP A 50 -10.34 2.29 11.32
C ASP A 50 -8.82 2.43 11.10
N ALA A 51 -8.46 3.19 10.07
CA ALA A 51 -7.09 3.41 9.65
C ALA A 51 -6.22 4.03 10.74
N GLU A 52 -6.76 4.97 11.53
CA GLU A 52 -6.02 5.61 12.63
C GLU A 52 -5.73 4.62 13.75
N LYS A 53 -6.75 3.85 14.14
CA LYS A 53 -6.62 2.82 15.17
C LYS A 53 -5.63 1.74 14.72
N TRP A 54 -5.76 1.25 13.49
CA TRP A 54 -4.85 0.26 12.95
C TRP A 54 -3.41 0.77 12.91
N LEU A 55 -3.20 2.01 12.46
CA LEU A 55 -1.86 2.58 12.36
C LEU A 55 -1.23 2.75 13.75
N SER A 56 -2.01 3.22 14.73
CA SER A 56 -1.57 3.33 16.12
C SER A 56 -1.14 1.98 16.72
N GLN A 57 -1.92 0.91 16.43
CA GLN A 57 -1.57 -0.45 16.83
C GLN A 57 -0.28 -0.93 16.15
N THR A 58 -0.15 -0.71 14.84
CA THR A 58 1.03 -1.09 14.05
C THR A 58 2.30 -0.41 14.57
N VAL A 59 2.24 0.89 14.85
CA VAL A 59 3.36 1.64 15.46
C VAL A 59 3.74 1.08 16.83
N THR A 60 2.75 0.68 17.64
CA THR A 60 2.99 0.07 18.95
C THR A 60 3.68 -1.27 18.79
N GLN A 61 3.25 -2.10 17.84
CA GLN A 61 3.87 -3.41 17.56
C GLN A 61 5.30 -3.25 17.02
N PHE A 62 5.56 -2.30 16.12
CA PHE A 62 6.93 -2.00 15.66
C PHE A 62 7.88 -1.68 16.80
N LYS A 63 7.44 -0.91 17.79
CA LYS A 63 8.23 -0.63 18.99
C LYS A 63 8.42 -1.88 19.84
N GLN A 64 7.39 -2.71 19.98
CA GLN A 64 7.45 -3.95 20.77
C GLN A 64 8.42 -4.99 20.17
N TYR A 65 8.49 -5.08 18.84
CA TYR A 65 9.41 -5.98 18.13
C TYR A 65 10.74 -5.31 17.77
N GLU A 66 10.97 -4.09 18.26
CA GLU A 66 12.20 -3.32 18.03
C GLU A 66 12.60 -3.20 16.54
N LEU A 67 11.59 -3.11 15.65
CA LEU A 67 11.84 -3.01 14.21
C LEU A 67 12.51 -1.68 13.86
N SER A 68 13.59 -1.74 13.08
CA SER A 68 14.29 -0.54 12.63
C SER A 68 13.43 0.27 11.67
N THR A 69 13.75 1.56 11.47
CA THR A 69 13.04 2.40 10.49
C THR A 69 13.08 1.81 9.07
N SER A 70 14.17 1.11 8.73
CA SER A 70 14.29 0.40 7.45
C SER A 70 13.30 -0.75 7.38
N ASP A 71 13.24 -1.59 8.41
CA ASP A 71 12.35 -2.75 8.47
C ASP A 71 10.88 -2.33 8.49
N GLN A 72 10.56 -1.24 9.19
CA GLN A 72 9.20 -0.68 9.20
C GLN A 72 8.73 -0.28 7.79
N LEU A 73 9.62 0.31 6.99
CA LEU A 73 9.32 0.68 5.61
C LEU A 73 9.21 -0.55 4.71
N GLN A 74 10.09 -1.54 4.88
CA GLN A 74 10.06 -2.81 4.17
C GLN A 74 8.86 -3.69 4.55
N ALA A 75 8.30 -3.48 5.76
CA ALA A 75 7.15 -4.22 6.26
C ALA A 75 5.82 -3.81 5.58
N LEU A 76 5.74 -2.59 5.04
CA LEU A 76 4.51 -2.01 4.49
C LEU A 76 3.75 -2.92 3.51
N PRO A 77 4.37 -3.52 2.46
CA PRO A 77 3.65 -4.40 1.55
C PRO A 77 3.05 -5.64 2.23
N TYR A 78 3.62 -6.12 3.33
CA TYR A 78 3.14 -7.28 4.08
C TYR A 78 2.01 -6.93 5.07
N LEU A 79 1.87 -5.65 5.39
CA LEU A 79 0.90 -5.10 6.35
C LEU A 79 -0.42 -4.68 5.70
N LEU A 80 -0.46 -4.62 4.36
CA LEU A 80 -1.60 -4.14 3.60
C LEU A 80 -2.19 -5.28 2.77
N GLU A 81 -3.50 -5.26 2.59
CA GLU A 81 -4.23 -6.19 1.73
C GLU A 81 -5.25 -5.47 0.86
N ASP A 82 -5.69 -6.14 -0.21
CA ASP A 82 -6.72 -5.68 -1.14
C ASP A 82 -6.51 -4.23 -1.63
N ILE A 83 -7.48 -3.35 -1.39
CA ILE A 83 -7.50 -1.96 -1.87
C ILE A 83 -6.38 -1.14 -1.24
N ALA A 84 -6.00 -1.40 0.02
CA ALA A 84 -4.93 -0.67 0.68
C ALA A 84 -3.56 -1.04 0.09
N TYR A 85 -3.36 -2.31 -0.26
CA TYR A 85 -2.15 -2.75 -0.96
C TYR A 85 -2.06 -2.14 -2.37
N LEU A 86 -3.16 -2.16 -3.14
CA LEU A 86 -3.19 -1.55 -4.47
C LEU A 86 -2.87 -0.05 -4.41
N TRP A 87 -3.48 0.67 -3.46
CA TRP A 87 -3.19 2.07 -3.23
C TRP A 87 -1.71 2.30 -2.91
N TYR A 88 -1.10 1.46 -2.06
CA TYR A 88 0.32 1.57 -1.73
C TYR A 88 1.21 1.41 -2.98
N VAL A 89 0.94 0.42 -3.83
CA VAL A 89 1.71 0.19 -5.06
C VAL A 89 1.62 1.41 -6.00
N GLU A 90 0.46 2.04 -6.11
CA GLU A 90 0.28 3.24 -6.93
C GLU A 90 1.02 4.48 -6.40
N HIS A 91 1.33 4.51 -5.09
CA HIS A 91 1.91 5.66 -4.41
C HIS A 91 3.32 5.41 -3.86
N MET A 92 3.90 4.23 -4.11
CA MET A 92 5.17 3.80 -3.50
C MET A 92 6.33 4.76 -3.81
N ASP A 93 6.32 5.39 -4.99
CA ASP A 93 7.34 6.37 -5.39
C ASP A 93 7.34 7.65 -4.53
N LEU A 94 6.21 7.94 -3.88
CA LEU A 94 6.04 9.08 -2.97
C LEU A 94 6.38 8.72 -1.52
N ILE A 95 6.51 7.42 -1.22
CA ILE A 95 6.71 6.89 0.12
C ILE A 95 8.21 6.64 0.34
N THR A 96 8.91 7.66 0.84
CA THR A 96 10.36 7.61 1.10
C THR A 96 10.70 7.26 2.54
N SER A 97 9.70 7.29 3.43
CA SER A 97 9.82 7.00 4.85
C SER A 97 8.50 6.52 5.42
N PHE A 98 8.56 5.84 6.57
CA PHE A 98 7.35 5.43 7.28
C PHE A 98 6.48 6.64 7.69
N GLU A 99 7.09 7.81 7.96
CA GLU A 99 6.34 9.04 8.22
C GLU A 99 5.57 9.53 6.99
N SER A 100 6.18 9.49 5.80
CA SER A 100 5.50 9.86 4.55
C SER A 100 4.33 8.93 4.23
N PHE A 101 4.50 7.63 4.48
CA PHE A 101 3.43 6.65 4.41
C PHE A 101 2.26 7.04 5.32
N ASN A 102 2.52 7.28 6.61
CA ASN A 102 1.47 7.61 7.60
C ASN A 102 0.62 8.81 7.17
N LYS A 103 1.26 9.87 6.67
CA LYS A 103 0.56 11.07 6.22
C LYS A 103 -0.36 10.78 5.04
N LEU A 104 0.16 10.12 4.01
CA LEU A 104 -0.60 9.79 2.79
C LEU A 104 -1.70 8.77 3.08
N PHE A 105 -1.40 7.77 3.90
CA PHE A 105 -2.32 6.70 4.26
C PHE A 105 -3.52 7.23 5.05
N LEU A 106 -3.30 8.04 6.09
CA LEU A 106 -4.39 8.64 6.86
C LEU A 106 -5.19 9.64 6.00
N GLN A 107 -4.55 10.40 5.12
CA GLN A 107 -5.26 11.26 4.19
C GLN A 107 -6.24 10.47 3.32
N GLN A 108 -5.84 9.29 2.84
CA GLN A 108 -6.68 8.45 1.98
C GLN A 108 -7.77 7.70 2.76
N PHE A 109 -7.41 7.01 3.84
CA PHE A 109 -8.28 6.04 4.51
C PHE A 109 -9.02 6.60 5.73
N SER A 110 -8.62 7.74 6.29
CA SER A 110 -9.39 8.42 7.35
C SER A 110 -10.48 9.33 6.78
N SER A 111 -10.26 9.92 5.60
CA SER A 111 -11.18 10.86 4.96
C SER A 111 -12.43 10.19 4.34
N THR A 112 -12.36 8.90 4.03
CA THR A 112 -13.43 8.14 3.37
C THR A 112 -14.58 7.73 4.32
N SER A 113 -14.40 7.85 5.63
CA SER A 113 -15.44 7.57 6.64
C SER A 113 -16.65 8.52 6.57
N SER A 114 -16.56 9.64 5.84
CA SER A 114 -17.63 10.64 5.74
C SER A 114 -18.42 10.67 4.43
N THR A 115 -18.15 9.79 3.46
CA THR A 115 -18.95 9.76 2.23
C THR A 115 -19.84 8.53 2.21
N VAL A 116 -21.09 8.73 2.62
CA VAL A 116 -22.23 7.88 2.24
C VAL A 116 -22.16 7.67 0.73
N ARG A 117 -21.71 6.47 0.31
CA ARG A 117 -21.74 6.03 -1.09
C ARG A 117 -23.17 5.67 -1.46
N SER A 118 -24.04 6.68 -1.56
CA SER A 118 -25.36 6.56 -2.19
C SER A 118 -25.19 6.47 -3.70
N ASN A 119 -24.73 5.32 -4.19
CA ASN A 119 -24.77 5.01 -5.61
C ASN A 119 -25.90 4.01 -5.86
N THR A 120 -27.13 4.50 -5.93
CA THR A 120 -28.21 3.83 -6.67
C THR A 120 -28.57 4.69 -7.89
N PRO A 121 -28.11 4.33 -9.10
CA PRO A 121 -28.59 4.94 -10.32
C PRO A 121 -29.46 3.93 -11.09
N THR A 122 -30.76 3.93 -10.82
CA THR A 122 -31.81 3.50 -11.79
C THR A 122 -33.18 3.78 -11.21
N GLU A 123 -33.81 4.89 -11.62
CA GLU A 123 -35.07 4.80 -12.37
C GLU A 123 -35.44 6.17 -12.94
N THR A 124 -35.27 6.27 -14.25
CA THR A 124 -35.92 7.22 -15.15
C THR A 124 -37.44 7.05 -15.05
N VAL A 125 -38.21 8.04 -14.56
CA VAL A 125 -39.50 8.47 -15.16
C VAL A 125 -39.85 9.92 -14.73
N MET A 126 -39.68 10.84 -15.70
CA MET A 126 -40.43 12.09 -16.00
C MET A 126 -40.52 13.31 -15.04
N PRO A 127 -40.46 14.54 -15.59
CA PRO A 127 -40.71 15.78 -14.86
C PRO A 127 -42.19 16.18 -14.94
N SER A 128 -42.80 16.58 -13.81
CA SER A 128 -44.03 17.37 -13.82
C SER A 128 -43.84 18.62 -12.96
N VAL A 129 -43.74 19.74 -13.66
CA VAL A 129 -44.11 21.11 -13.24
C VAL A 129 -45.54 21.02 -12.65
N VAL A 130 -46.00 21.73 -11.61
CA VAL A 130 -46.16 23.18 -11.43
C VAL A 130 -46.56 23.51 -9.97
N ALA A 131 -46.25 24.75 -9.58
CA ALA A 131 -47.08 25.71 -8.82
C ALA A 131 -47.02 25.73 -7.28
N SER A 132 -46.39 26.82 -6.82
CA SER A 132 -46.59 27.54 -5.56
C SER A 132 -48.07 27.73 -5.17
N SER A 133 -48.36 27.72 -3.86
CA SER A 133 -49.19 28.74 -3.19
C SER A 133 -49.10 28.61 -1.67
N SER A 134 -48.77 29.72 -1.03
CA SER A 134 -48.90 30.02 0.39
C SER A 134 -50.33 29.84 0.89
N LEU A 135 -50.53 29.57 2.19
CA LEU A 135 -51.58 30.20 3.00
C LEU A 135 -51.42 29.88 4.51
N LEU A 136 -51.25 30.96 5.28
CA LEU A 136 -51.58 31.04 6.71
C LEU A 136 -53.07 30.74 6.91
N THR A 137 -53.42 30.03 7.98
CA THR A 137 -54.64 30.34 8.74
C THR A 137 -54.48 29.97 10.22
N SER A 138 -54.77 30.97 11.04
CA SER A 138 -54.98 30.93 12.48
C SER A 138 -56.26 30.17 12.85
N HIS A 139 -56.29 29.53 14.02
CA HIS A 139 -57.47 29.44 14.87
C HIS A 139 -57.06 29.31 16.32
#